data_AF-A0A1G0WBG1-F1
#
_entry.id   AF-A0A1G0WBG1-F1
#
_cell.length_a   1.000
_cell.length_b   1.000
_cell.length_c   1.000
_cell.angle_alpha   90.00
_cell.angle_beta   90.00
_cell.angle_gamma   90.00
#
_symmetry.space_group_name_H-M   'P 1'
#
loop_
_entity.id
_entity.type
_entity.pdbx_description
1 polymer ?
#
loop_
_entity_poly.entity_id
_entity_poly.type
_entity_poly.pdbx_seq_one_letter_code
_entity_poly.pdbx_strand_id
1 'polypeptide(L)'
;MKHIFLLSFFILVTTLFVHAQSRKDTIKVDYSFWGNEYYIGTSKYSKSKISDIISHHQFSYDLVSSSKLDKTLAVISLAGGLLLTVITIDDIISYYNYGSGQVKESIYFTAGAATVLDLISFVLFSSSKEKFRRAIKSYNKYIKENSTTYNNKLKVSFTLNRIIFSYSF
;
A
#
# COMPACT_ATOMS: atom_id res chain seq x y z
N MET A 1 29.83 -36.92 -25.53
CA MET A 1 29.45 -35.53 -25.87
C MET A 1 27.93 -35.27 -25.98
N LYS A 2 27.05 -36.29 -26.06
CA LYS A 2 25.57 -36.08 -26.10
C LYS A 2 24.93 -35.72 -24.74
N HIS A 3 25.57 -36.04 -23.62
CA HIS A 3 25.00 -35.81 -22.29
C HIS A 3 25.21 -34.38 -21.75
N ILE A 4 26.14 -33.61 -22.32
CA ILE A 4 26.42 -32.21 -21.90
C ILE A 4 25.34 -31.26 -22.45
N PHE A 5 24.82 -31.52 -23.65
CA PHE A 5 23.71 -30.76 -24.23
C PHE A 5 22.39 -30.92 -23.48
N LEU A 6 22.15 -32.09 -22.88
CA LEU A 6 20.93 -32.36 -22.12
C LEU A 6 20.93 -31.62 -20.78
N LEU A 7 22.11 -31.48 -20.15
CA LEU A 7 22.27 -30.72 -18.91
C LEU A 7 22.14 -29.20 -19.13
N SER A 8 22.66 -28.68 -20.24
CA SER A 8 22.49 -27.25 -20.58
C SER A 8 21.04 -26.90 -20.91
N PHE A 9 20.30 -27.83 -21.52
CA PHE A 9 18.87 -27.64 -21.81
C PHE A 9 18.02 -27.67 -20.53
N PHE A 10 18.37 -28.54 -19.56
CA PHE A 10 17.65 -28.61 -18.28
C PHE A 10 17.85 -27.34 -17.43
N ILE A 11 19.06 -26.76 -17.45
CA ILE A 11 19.35 -25.50 -16.75
C ILE A 11 18.60 -24.33 -17.40
N LEU A 12 18.49 -24.30 -18.74
CA LEU A 12 17.75 -23.25 -19.46
C LEU A 12 16.23 -23.27 -19.20
N VAL A 13 15.65 -24.45 -18.97
CA VAL A 13 14.21 -24.58 -18.64
C VAL A 13 13.92 -24.18 -17.20
N THR A 14 14.84 -24.39 -16.26
CA THR A 14 14.64 -24.00 -14.85
C THR A 14 14.77 -22.50 -14.61
N THR A 15 15.51 -21.76 -15.45
CA THR A 15 15.64 -20.30 -15.33
C THR A 15 14.53 -19.51 -16.03
N LEU A 16 13.67 -20.17 -16.81
CA LEU A 16 12.49 -19.54 -17.41
C LEU A 16 11.27 -19.46 -16.48
N PHE A 17 11.35 -20.02 -15.26
CA PHE A 17 10.36 -19.78 -14.20
C PHE A 17 10.68 -18.51 -13.38
N VAL A 18 11.31 -17.50 -14.00
CA VAL A 18 11.25 -16.13 -13.50
C VAL A 18 9.82 -15.65 -13.69
N HIS A 19 9.00 -15.88 -12.67
CA HIS A 19 7.81 -15.12 -12.28
C HIS A 19 7.20 -14.32 -13.43
N ALA A 20 6.60 -15.02 -14.40
CA ALA A 20 5.64 -14.41 -15.30
C ALA A 20 4.48 -13.94 -14.42
N GLN A 21 4.55 -12.69 -13.96
CA GLN A 21 3.52 -12.04 -13.19
C GLN A 21 2.26 -12.10 -14.06
N SER A 22 1.35 -13.00 -13.68
CA SER A 22 0.11 -13.21 -14.42
C SER A 22 -0.63 -11.87 -14.40
N ARG A 23 -1.04 -11.38 -15.57
CA ARG A 23 -1.87 -10.17 -15.76
C ARG A 23 -3.21 -10.19 -14.99
N LYS A 24 -3.45 -11.18 -14.13
CA LYS A 24 -4.67 -11.43 -13.36
C LYS A 24 -4.50 -11.31 -11.84
N ASP A 25 -3.31 -10.99 -11.35
CA ASP A 25 -3.08 -11.05 -9.90
C ASP A 25 -3.62 -9.80 -9.20
N THR A 26 -4.78 -9.96 -8.57
CA THR A 26 -5.38 -8.94 -7.71
C THR A 26 -4.59 -8.81 -6.41
N ILE A 27 -4.54 -7.59 -5.86
CA ILE A 27 -3.89 -7.31 -4.59
C ILE A 27 -4.80 -7.77 -3.46
N LYS A 28 -4.32 -8.70 -2.63
CA LYS A 28 -4.93 -9.06 -1.35
C LYS A 28 -4.30 -8.27 -0.22
N VAL A 29 -5.10 -7.93 0.78
CA VAL A 29 -4.66 -7.16 1.95
C VAL A 29 -5.11 -7.88 3.19
N ASP A 30 -4.14 -8.26 4.02
CA ASP A 30 -4.39 -8.80 5.35
C ASP A 30 -4.25 -7.68 6.36
N TYR A 31 -5.36 -7.35 7.01
CA TYR A 31 -5.42 -6.27 7.99
C TYR A 31 -4.99 -6.80 9.34
N SER A 32 -3.98 -6.16 9.94
CA SER A 32 -3.56 -6.46 11.29
C SER A 32 -3.44 -5.18 12.11
N PHE A 33 -3.49 -5.34 13.44
CA PHE A 33 -3.28 -4.23 14.37
C PHE A 33 -1.90 -3.58 14.20
N TRP A 34 -0.87 -4.40 13.95
CA TRP A 34 0.53 -3.97 13.83
C TRP A 34 0.89 -3.40 12.44
N GLY A 35 0.01 -3.57 11.46
CA GLY A 35 0.23 -3.10 10.10
C GLY A 35 -0.37 -4.03 9.06
N ASN A 36 -0.72 -3.47 7.92
CA ASN A 36 -1.31 -4.25 6.83
C ASN A 36 -0.21 -4.99 6.06
N GLU A 37 -0.50 -6.22 5.70
CA GLU A 37 0.33 -7.01 4.80
C GLU A 37 -0.32 -7.07 3.42
N TYR A 38 0.49 -7.00 2.38
CA TYR A 38 -0.01 -6.91 1.02
C TYR A 38 0.55 -8.05 0.17
N TYR A 39 -0.33 -8.68 -0.59
CA TYR A 39 -0.01 -9.87 -1.36
C TYR A 39 -0.47 -9.73 -2.81
N ILE A 40 0.34 -10.22 -3.74
CA ILE A 40 -0.02 -10.43 -5.14
C ILE A 40 0.27 -11.90 -5.42
N GLY A 41 -0.76 -12.68 -5.72
CA GLY A 41 -0.66 -14.14 -5.71
C GLY A 41 -0.30 -14.67 -4.32
N THR A 42 0.82 -15.38 -4.21
CA THR A 42 1.37 -15.91 -2.94
C THR A 42 2.51 -15.05 -2.38
N SER A 43 2.97 -14.05 -3.12
CA SER A 43 4.14 -13.24 -2.75
C SER A 43 3.73 -12.01 -1.95
N LYS A 44 4.46 -11.75 -0.86
CA LYS A 44 4.31 -10.55 -0.02
C LYS A 44 5.05 -9.36 -0.62
N TYR A 45 4.43 -8.19 -0.58
CA TYR A 45 4.97 -6.93 -1.09
C TYR A 45 4.88 -5.84 -0.02
N SER A 46 5.84 -4.92 -0.05
CA SER A 46 5.79 -3.71 0.79
C SER A 46 4.69 -2.76 0.31
N LYS A 47 4.21 -1.90 1.21
CA LYS A 47 3.23 -0.86 0.87
C LYS A 47 3.74 0.08 -0.24
N SER A 48 5.04 0.39 -0.25
CA SER A 48 5.66 1.22 -1.29
C SER A 48 5.58 0.54 -2.66
N LYS A 49 5.96 -0.74 -2.73
CA LYS A 49 5.92 -1.49 -3.99
C LYS A 49 4.48 -1.66 -4.50
N ILE A 50 3.50 -1.85 -3.60
CA ILE A 50 2.09 -1.84 -3.96
C ILE A 50 1.64 -0.47 -4.50
N SER A 51 2.05 0.62 -3.84
CA SER A 51 1.80 1.99 -4.30
C SER A 51 2.28 2.18 -5.73
N ASP A 52 3.50 1.74 -6.05
CA ASP A 52 4.09 1.91 -7.37
C ASP A 52 3.33 1.08 -8.43
N ILE A 53 2.91 -0.14 -8.08
CA ILE A 53 2.12 -1.00 -8.97
C ILE A 53 0.78 -0.35 -9.30
N ILE A 54 0.04 0.15 -8.30
CA ILE A 54 -1.28 0.76 -8.53
C ILE A 54 -1.20 2.15 -9.17
N SER A 55 -0.04 2.81 -9.13
CA SER A 55 0.19 4.12 -9.75
C SER A 55 0.18 4.11 -11.28
N HIS A 56 0.16 2.94 -11.93
CA HIS A 56 0.04 2.84 -13.39
C HIS A 56 -1.37 3.19 -13.92
N HIS A 57 -2.35 3.40 -13.03
CA HIS A 57 -3.72 3.78 -13.36
C HIS A 57 -4.06 5.13 -12.73
N GLN A 58 -4.46 6.12 -13.55
CA GLN A 58 -4.61 7.52 -13.12
C GLN A 58 -5.50 7.69 -11.87
N PHE A 59 -6.68 7.07 -11.84
CA PHE A 59 -7.59 7.20 -10.70
C PHE A 59 -7.02 6.55 -9.42
N SER A 60 -6.30 5.43 -9.57
CA SER A 60 -5.63 4.76 -8.44
C SER A 60 -4.43 5.58 -7.94
N TYR A 61 -3.71 6.22 -8.87
CA TYR A 61 -2.62 7.15 -8.57
C TYR A 61 -3.11 8.35 -7.76
N ASP A 62 -4.20 8.99 -8.17
CA ASP A 62 -4.74 10.18 -7.48
C ASP A 62 -5.13 9.85 -6.02
N LEU A 63 -5.75 8.67 -5.81
CA LEU A 63 -6.10 8.20 -4.47
C LEU A 63 -4.87 7.89 -3.61
N VAL A 64 -3.81 7.33 -4.19
CA VAL A 64 -2.54 7.09 -3.50
C VAL A 64 -1.84 8.39 -3.14
N SER A 65 -1.79 9.33 -4.08
CA SER A 65 -1.18 10.65 -3.87
C SER A 65 -1.90 11.39 -2.74
N SER A 66 -3.23 11.43 -2.80
CA SER A 66 -4.06 12.03 -1.75
C SER A 66 -3.92 11.30 -0.40
N SER A 67 -3.77 9.98 -0.41
CA SER A 67 -3.47 9.21 0.81
C SER A 67 -2.12 9.58 1.44
N LYS A 68 -1.08 9.79 0.61
CA LYS A 68 0.25 10.23 1.07
C LYS A 68 0.17 11.63 1.67
N LEU A 69 -0.52 12.55 1.00
CA LEU A 69 -0.71 13.92 1.48
C LEU A 69 -1.45 13.96 2.83
N ASP A 70 -2.56 13.24 2.96
CA ASP A 70 -3.29 13.12 4.23
C ASP A 70 -2.37 12.60 5.34
N LYS A 71 -1.54 11.58 5.05
CA LYS A 71 -0.61 11.04 6.04
C LYS A 71 0.43 12.08 6.48
N THR A 72 0.98 12.84 5.55
CA THR A 72 1.95 13.90 5.85
C THR A 72 1.32 14.98 6.71
N LEU A 73 0.12 15.46 6.34
CA LEU A 73 -0.61 16.44 7.14
C LEU A 73 -0.97 15.89 8.53
N ALA A 74 -1.32 14.62 8.63
CA ALA A 74 -1.59 13.98 9.92
C ALA A 74 -0.36 14.01 10.83
N VAL A 75 0.82 13.69 10.29
CA VAL A 75 2.09 13.72 11.04
C VAL A 75 2.44 15.14 11.48
N ILE A 76 2.29 16.13 10.59
CA ILE A 76 2.53 17.54 10.93
C ILE A 76 1.57 18.01 12.03
N SER A 77 0.28 17.69 11.89
CA SER A 77 -0.74 18.05 12.87
C SER A 77 -0.45 17.41 14.23
N LEU A 78 -0.08 16.13 14.26
CA LEU A 78 0.28 15.44 15.50
C LEU A 78 1.52 16.03 16.16
N ALA A 79 2.55 16.33 15.37
CA ALA A 79 3.77 16.96 15.88
C ALA A 79 3.46 18.35 16.47
N GLY A 80 2.62 19.14 15.80
CA GLY A 80 2.13 20.41 16.32
C GLY A 80 1.33 20.26 17.62
N GLY A 81 0.40 19.30 17.68
CA GLY A 81 -0.40 19.00 18.88
C GLY A 81 0.47 18.57 20.07
N LEU A 82 1.46 17.71 19.84
CA LEU A 82 2.42 17.29 20.86
C LEU A 82 3.28 18.46 21.36
N LEU A 83 3.76 19.33 20.48
CA LEU A 83 4.53 20.51 20.89
C LEU A 83 3.68 21.44 21.77
N LEU A 84 2.44 21.70 21.38
CA LEU A 84 1.52 22.51 22.18
C LEU A 84 1.18 21.84 23.52
N THR A 85 1.08 20.51 23.55
CA THR A 85 0.87 19.76 24.79
C THR A 85 2.05 19.92 25.74
N VAL A 86 3.29 19.83 25.24
CA VAL A 86 4.50 20.04 26.05
C VAL A 86 4.55 21.46 26.60
N ILE A 87 4.28 22.47 25.77
CA ILE A 87 4.21 23.88 26.20
C ILE A 87 3.14 24.06 27.28
N THR A 88 1.96 23.47 27.09
CA THR A 88 0.85 23.55 28.05
C THR A 88 1.25 22.93 29.39
N ILE A 89 1.95 21.79 29.38
CA ILE A 89 2.42 21.13 30.61
C ILE A 89 3.43 22.02 31.33
N ASP A 90 4.38 22.62 30.60
CA ASP A 90 5.38 23.53 31.16
C ASP A 90 4.75 24.79 31.78
N ASP A 91 3.76 25.39 31.10
CA ASP A 91 3.01 26.54 31.61
C ASP A 91 2.20 26.18 32.87
N ILE A 92 1.58 25.00 32.91
CA ILE A 92 0.86 24.50 34.10
C ILE A 92 1.83 24.33 35.27
N ILE A 93 2.97 23.67 35.05
CA ILE A 93 3.98 23.45 36.09
C ILE A 93 4.49 24.80 36.62
N SER A 94 4.78 25.74 35.73
CA SER A 94 5.28 27.07 36.08
C SER A 94 4.25 27.87 36.89
N TYR A 95 2.99 27.85 36.46
CA TYR A 95 1.88 28.53 37.14
C TYR A 95 1.69 28.01 38.57
N TYR A 96 1.70 26.68 38.78
CA TYR A 96 1.48 26.08 40.09
C TYR A 96 2.70 26.15 41.03
N ASN A 97 3.93 26.04 40.50
CA ASN A 97 5.13 25.97 41.34
C ASN A 97 5.70 27.34 41.70
N TYR A 98 5.57 28.33 40.81
CA TYR A 98 6.26 29.60 40.95
C TYR A 98 5.32 30.81 41.02
N GLY A 99 4.01 30.62 40.81
CA GLY A 99 3.05 31.73 40.71
C GLY A 99 3.36 32.67 39.55
N SER A 100 4.28 32.28 38.67
CA SER A 100 4.74 32.98 37.49
C SER A 100 4.46 32.11 36.28
N GLY A 101 3.77 32.65 35.28
CA GLY A 101 3.40 31.88 34.09
C GLY A 101 2.27 32.57 33.33
N GLN A 102 1.85 31.95 32.23
CA GLN A 102 0.73 32.48 31.45
C GLN A 102 -0.59 32.47 32.24
N VAL A 103 -1.48 33.39 31.89
CA VAL A 103 -2.83 33.46 32.47
C VAL A 103 -3.58 32.17 32.15
N LYS A 104 -4.39 31.65 33.09
CA LYS A 104 -5.16 30.40 32.92
C LYS A 104 -5.90 30.30 31.59
N GLU A 105 -6.46 31.40 31.10
CA GLU A 105 -7.16 31.44 29.81
C GLU A 105 -6.26 31.04 28.63
N SER A 106 -4.99 31.47 28.64
CA SER A 106 -4.03 31.13 27.59
C SER A 106 -3.60 29.66 27.64
N ILE A 107 -3.49 29.08 28.84
CA ILE A 107 -3.22 27.65 29.04
C ILE A 107 -4.36 26.82 28.44
N TYR A 108 -5.62 27.18 28.73
CA TYR A 108 -6.78 26.48 28.16
C TYR A 108 -6.87 26.63 26.64
N PHE A 109 -6.53 27.81 26.11
CA PHE A 109 -6.47 28.03 24.67
C PHE A 109 -5.43 27.11 24.00
N THR A 110 -4.22 27.05 24.57
CA THR A 110 -3.11 26.22 24.06
C THR A 110 -3.45 24.73 24.13
N ALA A 111 -4.05 24.27 25.24
CA ALA A 111 -4.57 22.90 25.38
C ALA A 111 -5.68 22.58 24.38
N GLY A 112 -6.58 23.54 24.15
CA GLY A 112 -7.65 23.43 23.15
C GLY A 112 -7.09 23.30 21.74
N ALA A 113 -6.09 24.11 21.38
CA ALA A 113 -5.42 24.02 20.09
C ALA A 113 -4.69 22.68 19.93
N ALA A 114 -4.01 22.17 20.97
CA ALA A 114 -3.36 20.88 20.96
C ALA A 114 -4.34 19.74 20.65
N THR A 115 -5.45 19.68 21.39
CA THR A 115 -6.48 18.65 21.21
C THR A 115 -7.15 18.71 19.83
N VAL A 116 -7.37 19.90 19.28
CA VAL A 116 -7.89 20.07 17.91
C VAL A 116 -6.90 19.50 16.88
N LEU A 117 -5.60 19.80 17.02
CA LEU A 117 -4.57 19.27 16.12
C LEU A 117 -4.45 17.75 16.19
N ASP A 118 -4.57 17.17 17.38
CA ASP A 118 -4.55 15.72 17.55
C ASP A 118 -5.78 15.05 16.90
N LEU A 119 -6.96 15.68 17.02
CA LEU A 119 -8.18 15.19 16.37
C LEU A 119 -8.07 15.27 14.84
N ILE A 120 -7.57 16.38 14.31
CA ILE A 120 -7.30 16.55 12.87
C ILE A 120 -6.34 15.47 12.39
N SER A 121 -5.26 15.21 13.15
CA SER A 121 -4.32 14.15 12.83
C SER A 121 -4.99 12.78 12.74
N PHE A 122 -5.82 12.44 13.72
CA PHE A 122 -6.55 11.17 13.74
C PHE A 122 -7.46 11.00 12.52
N VAL A 123 -8.23 12.04 12.17
CA VAL A 123 -9.13 12.04 11.00
C VAL A 123 -8.31 11.86 9.71
N LEU A 124 -7.19 12.57 9.57
CA LEU A 124 -6.33 12.47 8.41
C LEU A 124 -5.65 11.09 8.29
N PHE A 125 -5.22 10.47 9.39
CA PHE A 125 -4.71 9.10 9.37
C PHE A 125 -5.77 8.10 8.93
N SER A 126 -7.00 8.25 9.41
CA SER A 126 -8.13 7.40 9.00
C SER A 126 -8.45 7.58 7.52
N SER A 127 -8.57 8.83 7.06
CA SER A 127 -8.78 9.18 5.65
C SER A 127 -7.68 8.63 4.75
N SER A 128 -6.41 8.77 5.14
CA SER A 128 -5.26 8.22 4.41
C SER A 128 -5.38 6.72 4.21
N LYS A 129 -5.71 5.96 5.28
CA LYS A 129 -5.91 4.51 5.21
C LYS A 129 -7.06 4.14 4.27
N GLU A 130 -8.17 4.87 4.36
CA GLU A 130 -9.35 4.63 3.53
C GLU A 130 -9.10 4.92 2.05
N LYS A 131 -8.43 6.03 1.72
CA LYS A 131 -8.05 6.38 0.34
C LYS A 131 -7.14 5.32 -0.27
N PHE A 132 -6.15 4.82 0.48
CA PHE A 132 -5.29 3.74 0.01
C PHE A 132 -6.06 2.44 -0.23
N ARG A 133 -7.00 2.10 0.65
CA ARG A 133 -7.90 0.95 0.47
C ARG A 133 -8.76 1.09 -0.79
N ARG A 134 -9.30 2.28 -1.06
CA ARG A 134 -10.06 2.58 -2.28
C ARG A 134 -9.19 2.49 -3.54
N ALA A 135 -7.94 2.94 -3.47
CA ALA A 135 -7.00 2.82 -4.59
C ALA A 135 -6.77 1.35 -4.99
N ILE A 136 -6.56 0.48 -4.00
CA ILE A 136 -6.43 -0.97 -4.21
C ILE A 136 -7.72 -1.57 -4.79
N LYS A 137 -8.89 -1.20 -4.26
CA LYS A 137 -10.18 -1.68 -4.79
C LYS A 137 -10.38 -1.26 -6.25
N SER A 138 -10.08 -0.02 -6.59
CA SER A 138 -10.18 0.49 -7.96
C SER A 138 -9.22 -0.22 -8.91
N TYR A 139 -7.96 -0.41 -8.49
CA TYR A 139 -6.97 -1.17 -9.26
C TYR A 139 -7.43 -2.61 -9.50
N ASN A 140 -7.88 -3.30 -8.46
CA ASN A 140 -8.37 -4.68 -8.57
C ASN A 140 -9.61 -4.78 -9.48
N LYS A 141 -10.49 -3.79 -9.45
CA LYS A 141 -11.65 -3.71 -10.36
C LYS A 141 -11.18 -3.56 -11.81
N TYR A 142 -10.26 -2.63 -12.07
CA TYR A 142 -9.66 -2.42 -13.39
C TYR A 142 -8.97 -3.69 -13.91
N ILE A 143 -8.16 -4.37 -13.09
CA ILE A 143 -7.50 -5.62 -13.48
C ILE A 143 -8.52 -6.73 -13.79
N LYS A 144 -9.62 -6.85 -13.03
CA LYS A 144 -10.67 -7.84 -13.33
C LYS A 144 -11.38 -7.54 -14.65
N GLU A 145 -11.75 -6.29 -14.88
CA GLU A 145 -12.47 -5.84 -16.09
C GLU A 145 -11.60 -5.95 -17.35
N ASN A 146 -10.30 -5.66 -17.24
CA ASN A 146 -9.35 -5.74 -18.35
C ASN A 146 -8.58 -7.06 -18.42
N SER A 147 -8.80 -7.98 -17.47
CA SER A 147 -8.39 -9.35 -17.64
C SER A 147 -9.33 -10.00 -18.66
N THR A 148 -8.98 -9.88 -19.94
CA THR A 148 -9.54 -10.80 -20.92
C THR A 148 -9.24 -12.21 -20.42
N THR A 149 -10.30 -12.97 -20.15
CA THR A 149 -10.18 -14.40 -19.96
C THR A 149 -9.68 -14.94 -21.29
N TYR A 150 -8.35 -14.99 -21.46
CA TYR A 150 -7.73 -15.73 -22.55
C TYR A 150 -8.09 -17.18 -22.28
N ASN A 151 -9.19 -17.61 -22.90
CA ASN A 151 -9.65 -18.98 -22.90
C ASN A 151 -8.67 -19.73 -23.82
N ASN A 152 -7.46 -20.00 -23.31
CA ASN A 152 -6.45 -20.75 -24.04
C ASN A 152 -6.94 -22.20 -24.18
N LYS A 153 -7.82 -22.45 -25.15
CA LYS A 153 -8.06 -23.78 -25.74
C LYS A 153 -6.88 -24.18 -26.63
N LEU A 154 -5.64 -23.94 -26.18
CA LEU A 154 -4.48 -24.47 -26.86
C LEU A 154 -4.38 -25.95 -26.49
N LYS A 155 -4.90 -26.82 -27.36
CA LYS A 155 -4.67 -28.26 -27.21
C LYS A 155 -3.34 -28.58 -27.87
N VAL A 156 -2.39 -29.02 -27.04
CA VAL A 156 -1.13 -29.59 -27.50
C VAL A 156 -1.28 -31.10 -27.45
N SER A 157 -1.27 -31.74 -28.62
CA SER A 157 -1.30 -33.19 -28.75
C SER A 157 0.06 -33.68 -29.22
N PHE A 158 0.63 -34.62 -28.47
CA PHE A 158 1.89 -35.28 -28.81
C PHE A 158 1.59 -36.61 -29.49
N THR A 159 2.14 -36.79 -30.70
CA THR A 159 2.23 -38.10 -31.36
C THR A 159 3.70 -38.44 -31.55
N LEU A 160 4.02 -39.74 -31.66
CA LEU A 160 5.41 -40.24 -31.66
C LEU A 160 6.34 -39.52 -32.65
N ASN A 161 5.79 -38.93 -33.73
CA ASN A 161 6.55 -38.25 -34.78
C ASN A 161 6.15 -36.77 -35.02
N ARG A 162 5.26 -36.16 -34.22
CA ARG A 162 4.87 -34.74 -34.42
C ARG A 162 4.23 -34.09 -33.19
N ILE A 163 4.50 -32.79 -33.04
CA ILE A 163 3.78 -31.89 -32.14
C ILE A 163 2.74 -31.13 -32.98
N ILE A 164 1.46 -31.26 -32.61
CA ILE A 164 0.37 -30.53 -33.27
C ILE A 164 -0.15 -29.46 -32.30
N PHE A 165 -0.07 -28.21 -32.73
CA PHE A 165 -0.71 -27.08 -32.07
C PHE A 165 -2.05 -26.82 -32.75
N SER A 166 -3.14 -26.94 -32.01
CA SER A 166 -4.47 -26.59 -32.50
C SER A 166 -5.04 -25.45 -31.67
N TYR A 167 -5.54 -24.44 -32.37
CA TYR A 167 -6.22 -23.28 -31.80
C TYR A 167 -7.64 -23.25 -32.38
N SER A 168 -8.64 -23.21 -31.50
CA SER A 168 -10.05 -23.08 -31.89
C SER A 168 -10.57 -21.75 -31.40
N PHE A 169 -11.06 -20.93 -32.33
CA PHE A 169 -11.90 -19.77 -32.04
C PHE A 169 -13.24 -20.22 -31.43
#